data_AF-A0A3C0ZSB0-F1
#
_entry.id   AF-A0A3C0ZSB0-F1
#
_cell.length_a   1.000
_cell.length_b   1.000
_cell.length_c   1.000
_cell.angle_alpha   90.00
_cell.angle_beta   90.00
_cell.angle_gamma   90.00
#
_symmetry.space_group_name_H-M   'P 1'
#
loop_
_entity.id
_entity.type
_entity.pdbx_description
1 polymer ?
#
loop_
_entity_poly.entity_id
_entity_poly.type
_entity_poly.pdbx_seq_one_letter_code
_entity_poly.pdbx_strand_id
1 'polypeptide(L)'
;VFVFDEPTIGLHPKDVETLLKVFQTLIDHGATVIVIEHDLDVIRAADYIIDMGPEGGEDGGRIVACGTPDEIRQCSESITGKFL
;
A
#
# COMPACT_ATOMS: atom_id res chain seq x y z
N VAL A 1 7.60 15.32 -0.94
CA VAL A 1 7.19 13.98 -1.39
C VAL A 1 8.27 13.01 -1.00
N PHE A 2 7.91 11.94 -0.28
CA PHE A 2 8.80 10.84 0.08
C PHE A 2 8.33 9.57 -0.65
N VAL A 3 9.27 8.79 -1.16
CA VAL A 3 8.99 7.54 -1.86
C VAL A 3 9.81 6.45 -1.20
N PHE A 4 9.14 5.36 -0.80
CA PHE A 4 9.75 4.21 -0.15
C PHE A 4 9.45 2.95 -0.96
N ASP A 5 10.47 2.09 -1.09
CA ASP A 5 10.40 0.82 -1.81
C ASP A 5 10.50 -0.31 -0.79
N GLU A 6 9.38 -1.01 -0.56
CA GLU A 6 9.20 -2.11 0.40
C GLU A 6 9.87 -1.88 1.77
N PRO A 7 9.51 -0.79 2.49
CA PRO A 7 10.16 -0.40 3.74
C PRO A 7 9.91 -1.36 4.91
N THR A 8 8.96 -2.30 4.80
CA THR A 8 8.70 -3.30 5.85
C THR A 8 9.55 -4.57 5.74
N ILE A 9 10.34 -4.74 4.66
CA ILE A 9 11.18 -5.94 4.51
C ILE A 9 12.09 -6.12 5.72
N GLY A 10 11.98 -7.29 6.35
CA GLY A 10 12.81 -7.68 7.49
C GLY A 10 12.44 -7.01 8.80
N LEU A 11 11.36 -6.22 8.85
CA LEU A 11 10.82 -5.68 10.08
C LEU A 11 9.97 -6.71 10.82
N HIS A 12 10.07 -6.71 12.14
CA HIS A 12 9.11 -7.44 12.97
C HIS A 12 7.75 -6.70 12.93
N PRO A 13 6.58 -7.37 13.07
CA PRO A 13 5.27 -6.71 12.99
C PRO A 13 5.11 -5.46 13.90
N LYS A 14 5.70 -5.50 15.11
CA LYS A 14 5.73 -4.33 16.01
C LYS A 14 6.54 -3.14 15.49
N ASP A 15 7.55 -3.40 14.67
CA ASP A 15 8.36 -2.36 14.05
C ASP A 15 7.60 -1.72 12.88
N VAL A 16 6.73 -2.49 12.18
CA VAL A 16 5.79 -1.96 11.18
C VAL A 16 4.84 -0.95 11.81
N GLU A 17 4.26 -1.25 12.99
CA GLU A 17 3.43 -0.27 13.72
C GLU A 17 4.19 1.03 14.04
N THR A 18 5.49 0.91 14.35
CA THR A 18 6.34 2.07 14.63
C THR A 18 6.61 2.87 13.36
N LEU A 19 6.87 2.18 12.25
CA LEU A 19 7.06 2.79 10.93
C LEU A 19 5.81 3.57 10.48
N LEU A 20 4.61 3.00 10.68
CA LEU A 20 3.35 3.67 10.35
C LEU A 20 3.18 4.99 11.12
N LYS A 21 3.58 5.05 12.40
CA LYS A 21 3.58 6.30 13.18
C LYS A 21 4.55 7.33 12.62
N VAL A 22 5.69 6.90 12.08
CA VAL A 22 6.65 7.79 11.41
C VAL A 22 6.05 8.34 10.12
N PHE A 23 5.41 7.50 9.30
CA PHE A 23 4.70 7.97 8.09
C PHE A 23 3.60 8.96 8.44
N GLN A 24 2.78 8.69 9.46
CA GLN A 24 1.76 9.61 9.91
C GLN A 24 2.36 10.96 10.33
N THR A 25 3.47 10.94 11.06
CA THR A 25 4.16 12.18 11.46
C THR A 25 4.62 12.98 10.23
N LEU A 26 5.15 12.34 9.19
CA LEU A 26 5.52 13.02 7.95
C LEU A 26 4.29 13.65 7.26
N ILE A 27 3.19 12.92 7.20
CA ILE A 27 1.92 13.38 6.61
C ILE A 27 1.38 14.59 7.38
N ASP A 28 1.38 14.55 8.71
CA ASP A 28 0.93 15.65 9.58
C ASP A 28 1.75 16.94 9.36
N HIS A 29 3.00 16.81 8.90
CA HIS A 29 3.86 17.95 8.53
C HIS A 29 3.71 18.37 7.05
N GLY A 30 2.67 17.88 6.37
CA GLY A 30 2.32 18.25 4.99
C GLY A 30 3.08 17.47 3.92
N ALA A 31 3.74 16.37 4.26
CA ALA A 31 4.43 15.54 3.27
C ALA A 31 3.49 14.51 2.64
N THR A 32 3.59 14.33 1.32
CA THR A 32 3.03 13.15 0.64
C THR A 32 4.02 11.98 0.75
N VAL A 33 3.53 10.82 1.18
CA VAL A 33 4.29 9.57 1.27
C VAL A 33 3.73 8.59 0.24
N ILE A 34 4.60 8.03 -0.60
CA ILE A 34 4.28 6.98 -1.57
C ILE A 34 5.09 5.76 -1.18
N VAL A 35 4.43 4.60 -1.07
CA VAL A 35 5.04 3.36 -0.64
C VAL A 35 4.68 2.23 -1.60
N ILE A 36 5.68 1.44 -1.99
CA ILE A 36 5.49 0.14 -2.63
C ILE A 36 5.49 -0.90 -1.51
N GLU A 37 4.40 -1.66 -1.36
CA GLU A 37 4.24 -2.60 -0.25
C GLU A 37 3.44 -3.84 -0.64
N HIS A 38 3.66 -4.89 0.13
CA HIS A 38 2.85 -6.11 0.14
C HIS A 38 2.35 -6.46 1.55
N ASP A 39 2.78 -5.74 2.59
CA ASP A 39 2.27 -5.89 3.95
C ASP A 39 0.84 -5.32 4.09
N LEU A 40 -0.11 -6.18 4.46
CA LEU A 40 -1.53 -5.80 4.53
C LEU A 40 -1.84 -4.77 5.63
N ASP A 41 -1.06 -4.71 6.71
CA ASP A 41 -1.29 -3.71 7.76
C ASP A 41 -0.93 -2.31 7.25
N VAL A 42 0.13 -2.20 6.43
CA VAL A 42 0.49 -0.94 5.76
C VAL A 42 -0.53 -0.57 4.70
N ILE A 43 -0.90 -1.51 3.84
CA ILE A 43 -1.87 -1.25 2.76
C ILE A 43 -3.22 -0.82 3.34
N ARG A 44 -3.67 -1.44 4.44
CA ARG A 44 -4.95 -1.12 5.10
C ARG A 44 -4.94 0.28 5.75
N ALA A 45 -3.77 0.78 6.15
CA ALA A 45 -3.60 2.10 6.73
C ALA A 45 -3.49 3.24 5.70
N ALA A 46 -3.38 2.91 4.40
CA ALA A 46 -3.22 3.92 3.35
C ALA A 46 -4.52 4.70 3.09
N ASP A 47 -4.40 6.00 2.83
CA ASP A 47 -5.52 6.84 2.39
C ASP A 47 -5.97 6.53 0.95
N TYR A 48 -5.04 6.06 0.12
CA TYR A 48 -5.25 5.78 -1.29
C TYR A 48 -4.29 4.69 -1.78
N ILE A 49 -4.79 3.80 -2.64
CA ILE A 49 -4.09 2.65 -3.19
C ILE A 49 -4.15 2.70 -4.71
N ILE A 50 -3.04 2.31 -5.34
CA ILE A 50 -2.98 1.98 -6.77
C ILE A 50 -2.59 0.51 -6.84
N ASP A 51 -3.55 -0.34 -7.19
CA ASP A 51 -3.33 -1.79 -7.29
C ASP A 51 -2.86 -2.16 -8.69
N MET A 52 -1.73 -2.88 -8.75
CA MET A 52 -1.04 -3.26 -9.98
C MET A 52 -1.20 -4.76 -10.23
N GLY A 53 -1.41 -5.14 -11.48
CA GLY A 53 -1.59 -6.54 -11.84
C GLY A 53 -2.10 -6.72 -13.27
N PRO A 54 -3.01 -7.69 -13.54
CA PRO A 54 -3.57 -8.66 -12.58
C PRO A 54 -2.56 -9.73 -12.12
N GLU A 55 -1.52 -9.99 -12.89
CA GLU A 55 -0.44 -10.93 -12.58
C GLU A 55 0.92 -10.22 -12.55
N GLY A 56 2.00 -10.97 -12.35
CA GLY A 56 3.37 -10.48 -12.53
C GLY A 56 3.89 -10.66 -13.95
N GLY A 57 5.00 -9.98 -14.29
CA GLY A 57 5.70 -10.17 -15.57
C GLY A 57 4.93 -9.61 -16.77
N GLU A 58 4.91 -10.36 -17.88
CA GLU A 58 4.27 -9.94 -19.15
C GLU A 58 2.74 -9.83 -19.03
N ASP A 59 2.14 -10.58 -18.10
CA ASP A 59 0.71 -10.58 -17.84
C ASP A 59 0.28 -9.50 -16.81
N GLY A 60 1.25 -8.69 -16.35
CA GLY A 60 1.05 -7.61 -15.39
C GLY A 60 1.12 -6.21 -16.00
N GLY A 61 1.52 -5.24 -15.16
CA GLY A 61 1.83 -3.87 -15.58
C GLY A 61 0.62 -2.98 -15.84
N ARG A 62 -0.58 -3.39 -15.42
CA ARG A 62 -1.80 -2.58 -15.54
C ARG A 62 -2.26 -2.11 -14.17
N ILE A 63 -2.91 -0.95 -14.14
CA ILE A 63 -3.68 -0.51 -12.98
C ILE A 63 -4.98 -1.28 -12.99
N VAL A 64 -5.16 -2.16 -12.02
CA VAL A 64 -6.37 -3.01 -11.87
C VAL A 64 -7.45 -2.25 -11.12
N ALA A 65 -7.06 -1.53 -10.07
CA ALA A 65 -7.95 -0.71 -9.28
C ALA A 65 -7.18 0.49 -8.70
N CYS A 66 -7.89 1.59 -8.44
CA CYS A 66 -7.33 2.72 -7.72
C CYS A 66 -8.43 3.41 -6.91
N GLY A 67 -8.11 3.82 -5.69
CA GLY A 67 -9.09 4.35 -4.75
C GLY A 67 -8.68 4.15 -3.30
N THR A 68 -9.61 4.43 -2.40
CA THR A 68 -9.51 4.12 -0.97
C THR A 68 -9.44 2.60 -0.73
N PRO A 69 -8.95 2.12 0.42
CA PRO A 69 -8.94 0.70 0.75
C PRO A 69 -10.30 0.02 0.62
N ASP A 70 -11.39 0.70 0.95
CA ASP A 70 -12.75 0.16 0.82
C ASP A 70 -13.20 0.03 -0.64
N GLU A 71 -12.78 0.94 -1.52
CA GLU A 71 -13.04 0.83 -2.97
C GLU A 71 -12.24 -0.31 -3.59
N ILE A 72 -10.98 -0.51 -3.18
CA ILE A 72 -10.15 -1.64 -3.64
C ILE A 72 -10.77 -2.98 -3.23
N ARG A 73 -11.28 -3.11 -2.00
CA ARG A 73 -11.99 -4.32 -1.52
C ARG A 73 -13.18 -4.71 -2.38
N GLN A 74 -13.87 -3.73 -2.96
CA GLN A 74 -15.05 -3.97 -3.79
C GLN A 74 -14.70 -4.36 -5.23
N CYS A 75 -13.45 -4.19 -5.66
CA CYS A 75 -13.01 -4.55 -6.98
C CYS A 75 -12.72 -6.06 -7.09
N SER A 76 -13.57 -6.79 -7.80
CA SER A 76 -13.41 -8.25 -8.00
C SER A 76 -12.16 -8.64 -8.80
N GLU A 77 -11.64 -7.72 -9.61
CA GLU A 77 -10.44 -7.92 -10.42
C GLU A 77 -9.16 -7.73 -9.61
N SER A 78 -9.21 -7.00 -8.49
CA SER A 78 -8.07 -6.77 -7.59
C SER A 78 -7.77 -8.04 -6.79
N ILE A 79 -6.55 -8.55 -6.89
CA ILE A 79 -6.08 -9.63 -6.01
C ILE A 79 -5.90 -9.08 -4.60
N THR A 80 -5.27 -7.91 -4.47
CA THR A 80 -5.04 -7.20 -3.20
C THR A 80 -6.35 -6.95 -2.46
N GLY A 81 -7.40 -6.54 -3.16
CA GLY A 81 -8.74 -6.31 -2.61
C GLY A 81 -9.38 -7.54 -1.97
N LYS A 82 -9.01 -8.76 -2.37
CA LYS A 82 -9.51 -10.01 -1.76
C LYS A 82 -8.93 -10.27 -0.37
N PHE A 83 -7.76 -9.68 -0.06
CA PHE A 83 -7.06 -9.85 1.21
C PHE A 83 -7.17 -8.63 2.12
N LEU A 84 -7.60 -7.48 1.59
CA LEU A 84 -7.91 -6.27 2.34
C LEU A 84 -9.19 -6.41 3.15
#